data_AF-E8X6B1-F1
#
_entry.id   AF-E8X6B1-F1
#
_cell.length_a   1.000
_cell.length_b   1.000
_cell.length_c   1.000
_cell.angle_alpha   90.00
_cell.angle_beta   90.00
_cell.angle_gamma   90.00
#
_symmetry.space_group_name_H-M   'P 1'
#
loop_
_entity.id
_entity.type
_entity.pdbx_description
1 polymer ?
#
loop_
_entity_poly.entity_id
_entity_poly.type
_entity_poly.pdbx_seq_one_letter_code
_entity_poly.pdbx_strand_id
1 'polypeptide(L)'
;MLKKLAVATLFASLLPLASQAQIAIRIGPPAPVVEHYGPPPHPGYVWQGGYHRWDGNRYAWTPGHWGRPPRPGAVWVPDAYDHRGDGYHYHAGYWR
;
A
#
# COMPACT_ATOMS: atom_id res chain seq x y z
N MET A 1 0.73 35.69 44.29
CA MET A 1 -0.67 35.20 44.37
C MET A 1 -1.07 34.60 43.04
N LEU A 2 -1.04 33.27 43.05
CA LEU A 2 -1.37 32.27 42.03
C LEU A 2 -2.70 32.52 41.30
N LYS A 3 -2.69 33.06 40.07
CA LYS A 3 -3.93 33.26 39.28
C LYS A 3 -3.72 33.28 37.75
N LYS A 4 -2.82 32.48 37.17
CA LYS A 4 -2.74 32.30 35.70
C LYS A 4 -2.17 30.93 35.28
N LEU A 5 -2.71 29.85 35.82
CA LEU A 5 -2.28 28.48 35.47
C LEU A 5 -3.53 27.59 35.36
N ALA A 6 -4.30 27.73 34.27
CA ALA A 6 -5.45 26.83 34.07
C ALA A 6 -5.94 26.64 32.62
N VAL A 7 -5.36 27.27 31.59
CA VAL A 7 -6.01 27.25 30.25
C VAL A 7 -5.13 26.72 29.11
N ALA A 8 -3.84 26.46 29.32
CA ALA A 8 -2.96 26.02 28.22
C ALA A 8 -2.91 24.50 28.00
N THR A 9 -3.53 23.68 28.87
CA THR A 9 -3.40 22.21 28.80
C THR A 9 -4.61 21.50 28.16
N LEU A 10 -5.64 22.22 27.72
CA LEU A 10 -6.83 21.60 27.10
C LEU A 10 -6.77 21.50 25.56
N PHE A 11 -5.70 21.97 24.92
CA PHE A 11 -5.59 21.97 23.45
C PHE A 11 -4.65 20.91 22.88
N ALA A 12 -4.15 19.98 23.71
CA ALA A 12 -3.16 18.98 23.31
C ALA A 12 -3.76 17.59 22.97
N SER A 13 -5.08 17.41 23.00
CA SER A 13 -5.70 16.07 22.94
C SER A 13 -6.59 15.80 21.72
N LEU A 14 -6.52 16.61 20.67
CA LEU A 14 -7.18 16.32 19.38
C LEU A 14 -6.13 16.03 18.31
N LEU A 15 -5.26 15.05 18.57
CA LEU A 15 -4.62 14.35 17.46
C LEU A 15 -5.71 13.50 16.82
N PRO A 16 -6.11 13.75 15.56
CA PRO A 16 -6.96 12.80 14.87
C PRO A 16 -6.18 11.48 14.81
N LEU A 17 -6.68 10.48 15.51
CA LEU A 17 -6.30 9.10 15.24
C LEU A 17 -6.71 8.85 13.79
N ALA A 18 -5.75 8.96 12.87
CA ALA A 18 -5.97 8.62 11.48
C ALA A 18 -6.33 7.13 11.44
N SER A 19 -7.63 6.84 11.44
CA SER A 19 -8.13 5.49 11.25
C SER A 19 -7.79 5.10 9.81
N GLN A 20 -6.94 4.10 9.66
CA GLN A 20 -6.71 3.48 8.35
C GLN A 20 -7.94 2.64 8.02
N ALA A 21 -8.94 3.27 7.40
CA ALA A 21 -10.11 2.57 6.87
C ALA A 21 -9.66 1.71 5.69
N GLN A 22 -9.64 0.38 5.88
CA GLN A 22 -9.40 -0.57 4.80
C GLN A 22 -10.69 -0.68 3.96
N ILE A 23 -10.60 -0.42 2.65
CA ILE A 23 -11.75 -0.46 1.76
C ILE A 23 -12.02 -1.91 1.36
N ALA A 24 -13.16 -2.45 1.77
CA ALA A 24 -13.63 -3.75 1.33
C ALA A 24 -14.26 -3.64 -0.07
N ILE A 25 -13.66 -4.32 -1.06
CA ILE A 25 -14.16 -4.39 -2.43
C ILE A 25 -15.00 -5.65 -2.57
N ARG A 26 -16.27 -5.51 -2.92
CA ARG A 26 -17.19 -6.67 -3.00
C ARG A 26 -16.95 -7.57 -4.21
N ILE A 27 -16.24 -7.08 -5.22
CA ILE A 27 -15.94 -7.77 -6.46
C ILE A 27 -14.46 -8.16 -6.43
N GLY A 28 -14.14 -9.43 -6.63
CA GLY A 28 -12.74 -9.90 -6.62
C GLY A 28 -11.92 -9.36 -7.79
N PRO A 29 -10.59 -9.25 -7.63
CA PRO A 29 -9.72 -8.85 -8.73
C PRO A 29 -9.73 -9.92 -9.85
N PRO A 30 -9.56 -9.51 -11.11
CA PRO A 30 -9.31 -10.45 -12.20
C PRO A 30 -8.04 -11.26 -11.97
N ALA A 31 -7.83 -12.30 -12.79
CA ALA A 31 -6.58 -13.04 -12.79
C ALA A 31 -5.37 -12.09 -13.04
N PRO A 32 -4.21 -12.33 -12.39
CA PRO A 32 -3.01 -11.54 -12.64
C PRO A 32 -2.62 -11.56 -14.12
N VAL A 33 -2.22 -10.41 -14.65
CA VAL A 33 -1.66 -10.34 -16.01
C VAL A 33 -0.22 -10.82 -15.97
N VAL A 34 0.12 -11.75 -16.86
CA VAL A 34 1.51 -12.20 -17.03
C VAL A 34 2.25 -11.20 -17.89
N GLU A 35 3.26 -10.54 -17.31
CA GLU A 35 4.08 -9.57 -18.00
C GLU A 35 5.40 -10.21 -18.48
N HIS A 36 5.71 -10.02 -19.75
CA HIS A 36 7.06 -10.26 -20.27
C HIS A 36 7.86 -8.97 -20.14
N TYR A 37 8.87 -9.00 -19.27
CA TYR A 37 9.76 -7.87 -19.04
C TYR A 37 11.15 -8.15 -19.62
N GLY A 38 11.79 -7.10 -20.14
CA GLY A 38 13.17 -7.17 -20.66
C GLY A 38 14.20 -7.34 -19.54
N PRO A 39 15.51 -7.30 -19.84
CA PRO A 39 16.54 -7.37 -18.79
C PRO A 39 16.45 -6.17 -17.81
N PRO A 40 16.96 -6.33 -16.57
CA PRO A 40 17.03 -5.23 -15.62
C PRO A 40 17.90 -4.09 -16.17
N PRO A 41 17.57 -2.83 -15.87
CA PRO A 41 18.32 -1.68 -16.37
C PRO A 41 19.75 -1.62 -15.80
N HIS A 42 19.97 -2.14 -14.58
CA HIS A 42 21.27 -2.22 -13.92
C HIS A 42 21.33 -3.44 -12.97
N PRO A 43 22.53 -3.92 -12.60
CA PRO A 43 22.68 -4.96 -11.61
C PRO A 43 21.98 -4.62 -10.29
N GLY A 44 21.29 -5.61 -9.71
CA GLY A 44 20.61 -5.49 -8.43
C GLY A 44 19.19 -4.91 -8.48
N TYR A 45 18.68 -4.49 -9.64
CA TYR A 45 17.26 -4.17 -9.78
C TYR A 45 16.41 -5.44 -9.74
N VAL A 46 15.24 -5.35 -9.11
CA VAL A 46 14.27 -6.45 -8.99
C VAL A 46 12.99 -6.04 -9.71
N TRP A 47 12.39 -7.00 -10.42
CA TRP A 47 11.12 -6.79 -11.09
C TRP A 47 10.01 -6.72 -10.05
N GLN A 48 9.31 -5.60 -10.00
CA GLN A 48 8.11 -5.42 -9.19
C GLN A 48 6.93 -5.62 -10.12
N GLY A 49 6.30 -6.80 -10.06
CA GLY A 49 5.20 -7.17 -10.94
C GLY A 49 4.01 -6.22 -10.84
N GLY A 50 3.27 -6.07 -11.94
CA GLY A 50 2.06 -5.26 -11.96
C GLY A 50 0.93 -5.84 -11.12
N TYR A 51 -0.11 -5.04 -10.93
CA TYR A 51 -1.26 -5.40 -10.11
C TYR A 51 -2.56 -4.76 -10.62
N HIS A 52 -3.68 -5.37 -10.27
CA HIS A 52 -5.00 -4.81 -10.51
C HIS A 52 -5.32 -3.78 -9.44
N ARG A 53 -5.29 -2.49 -9.77
CA ARG A 53 -5.67 -1.42 -8.86
C ARG A 53 -7.18 -1.18 -8.94
N TRP A 54 -7.85 -1.11 -7.80
CA TRP A 54 -9.24 -0.65 -7.74
C TRP A 54 -9.31 0.88 -7.86
N ASP A 55 -10.06 1.40 -8.84
CA ASP A 55 -10.21 2.85 -9.07
C ASP A 55 -11.46 3.48 -8.41
N GLY A 56 -12.27 2.66 -7.73
CA GLY A 56 -13.57 3.05 -7.17
C GLY A 56 -14.77 2.47 -7.92
N ASN A 57 -14.58 2.03 -9.17
CA ASN A 57 -15.62 1.46 -10.02
C ASN A 57 -15.21 0.14 -10.68
N ARG A 58 -13.93 -0.01 -11.04
CA ARG A 58 -13.38 -1.20 -11.71
C ARG A 58 -11.92 -1.43 -11.34
N TYR A 59 -11.43 -2.61 -11.70
CA TYR A 59 -10.01 -2.91 -11.68
C TYR A 59 -9.33 -2.34 -12.94
N ALA A 60 -8.25 -1.60 -12.72
CA ALA A 60 -7.35 -1.11 -13.75
C ALA A 60 -5.98 -1.75 -13.57
N TRP A 61 -5.41 -2.31 -14.64
CA TRP A 61 -4.07 -2.87 -14.59
C TRP A 61 -3.04 -1.75 -14.42
N THR A 62 -2.19 -1.89 -13.39
CA THR A 62 -0.99 -1.07 -13.21
C THR A 62 0.21 -1.92 -13.62
N PRO A 63 0.92 -1.58 -14.71
CA PRO A 63 2.08 -2.34 -15.16
C PRO A 63 3.19 -2.42 -14.13
N GLY A 64 3.92 -3.52 -14.16
CA GLY A 64 5.11 -3.71 -13.35
C GLY A 64 6.25 -2.78 -13.76
N HIS A 65 7.26 -2.69 -12.89
CA HIS A 65 8.45 -1.89 -13.16
C HIS A 65 9.69 -2.42 -12.44
N TRP A 66 10.85 -2.04 -12.94
CA TRP A 66 12.13 -2.32 -12.30
C TRP A 66 12.35 -1.39 -11.11
N GLY A 67 12.57 -1.96 -9.92
CA GLY A 67 12.86 -1.23 -8.70
C GLY A 67 14.26 -1.49 -8.17
N ARG A 68 14.89 -0.46 -7.58
CA ARG A 68 16.12 -0.62 -6.81
C ARG A 68 15.75 -0.99 -5.37
N PRO A 69 16.28 -2.10 -4.82
CA PRO A 69 16.08 -2.45 -3.42
C PRO A 69 16.68 -1.38 -2.49
N PRO A 70 16.03 -1.08 -1.35
CA PRO A 70 16.51 -0.06 -0.41
C PRO A 70 17.80 -0.48 0.33
N ARG A 71 18.07 -1.79 0.41
CA ARG A 71 19.25 -2.36 1.06
C ARG A 71 19.64 -3.70 0.41
N PRO A 72 20.89 -4.15 0.55
CA PRO A 72 21.29 -5.49 0.11
C PRO A 72 20.42 -6.57 0.74
N GLY A 73 20.00 -7.54 -0.08
CA GLY A 73 19.18 -8.67 0.34
C GLY A 73 17.70 -8.37 0.61
N ALA A 74 17.23 -7.14 0.36
CA ALA A 74 15.79 -6.85 0.41
C ALA A 74 15.04 -7.59 -0.70
N VAL A 75 13.87 -8.12 -0.37
CA VAL A 75 13.03 -8.89 -1.30
C VAL A 75 11.73 -8.13 -1.54
N TRP A 76 11.33 -8.02 -2.81
CA TRP A 76 10.04 -7.45 -3.15
C TRP A 76 8.92 -8.44 -2.81
N VAL A 77 7.95 -8.00 -2.01
CA VAL A 77 6.69 -8.69 -1.75
C VAL A 77 5.63 -8.01 -2.63
N PRO A 78 5.02 -8.73 -3.58
CA PRO A 78 4.07 -8.13 -4.50
C PRO A 78 2.77 -7.74 -3.81
N ASP A 79 2.08 -6.80 -4.45
CA ASP A 79 0.71 -6.43 -4.12
C ASP A 79 -0.21 -7.65 -4.11
N ALA A 80 -1.14 -7.67 -3.17
CA ALA A 80 -2.05 -8.79 -3.00
C ALA A 80 -3.45 -8.33 -2.60
N TYR A 81 -4.44 -9.16 -2.93
CA TYR A 81 -5.78 -9.04 -2.38
C TYR A 81 -6.05 -10.24 -1.51
N ASP A 82 -6.52 -10.02 -0.28
CA ASP A 82 -7.06 -11.09 0.55
C ASP A 82 -8.57 -10.96 0.68
N HIS A 83 -9.26 -12.10 0.62
CA HIS A 83 -10.70 -12.15 0.81
C HIS A 83 -10.99 -12.35 2.30
N ARG A 84 -11.65 -11.36 2.89
CA ARG A 84 -12.20 -11.38 4.25
C ARG A 84 -13.71 -11.28 4.16
N GLY A 85 -14.45 -11.67 5.20
CA GLY A 85 -15.91 -11.83 5.12
C GLY A 85 -16.71 -10.66 4.54
N ASP A 86 -16.20 -9.43 4.63
CA ASP A 86 -16.79 -8.20 4.11
C ASP A 86 -16.35 -7.81 2.68
N GLY A 87 -15.37 -8.52 2.10
CA GLY A 87 -14.91 -8.34 0.73
C GLY A 87 -13.41 -8.60 0.54
N TYR A 88 -12.89 -8.14 -0.59
CA TYR A 88 -11.48 -8.18 -0.93
C TYR A 88 -10.80 -6.93 -0.40
N HIS A 89 -9.67 -7.11 0.27
CA HIS A 89 -8.87 -6.02 0.79
C HIS A 89 -7.51 -6.01 0.12
N TYR A 90 -7.07 -4.82 -0.24
CA TYR A 90 -5.80 -4.61 -0.93
C TYR A 90 -4.65 -4.45 0.06
N HIS A 91 -3.54 -5.14 -0.22
CA HIS A 91 -2.25 -4.99 0.42
C HIS A 91 -1.26 -4.45 -0.61
N ALA A 92 -0.74 -3.26 -0.35
CA ALA A 92 0.30 -2.69 -1.18
C ALA A 92 1.59 -3.53 -1.10
N GLY A 93 2.25 -3.70 -2.24
CA GLY A 93 3.56 -4.32 -2.31
C GLY A 93 4.61 -3.52 -1.54
N TYR A 94 5.62 -4.22 -1.01
CA TYR A 94 6.67 -3.60 -0.20
C TYR A 94 7.98 -4.39 -0.21
N TRP A 95 9.05 -3.73 0.20
CA TRP A 95 10.35 -4.36 0.42
C TRP A 95 10.43 -4.97 1.83
N ARG A 96 10.80 -6.24 1.91
CA ARG A 96 11.04 -6.95 3.18
C ARG A 96 12.53 -7.08 3.47
#